data_AF-A0A8W8K186-F1
#
_entry.id   AF-A0A8W8K186-F1
#
_cell.length_a   1.000
_cell.length_b   1.000
_cell.length_c   1.000
_cell.angle_alpha   90.00
_cell.angle_beta   90.00
_cell.angle_gamma   90.00
#
_symmetry.space_group_name_H-M   'P 1'
#
loop_
_entity.id
_entity.type
_entity.pdbx_description
1 polymer ?
#
loop_
_entity_poly.entity_id
_entity_poly.type
_entity_poly.pdbx_seq_one_letter_code
_entity_poly.pdbx_strand_id
1 'polypeptide(L)'
;MFLKVSTLFLGRRAVVRSKQYSFRYLHYIQGQGPEPKIREYFYFIDHQGQLFLDDARIKNFTSCFKEKDFLDFFFKRLRLNESDRYADEFPYLSPCGRERNFIRCDDKPIVYTHLTESDSGETLLSFGGAGNAMTTEFLPSRICMLPNTGRVYHPAPAKVGGIGLIKSSLAIELSKYFEFENGEDNPPTLFTWKGEKLRLTNDLIDLMDKSPLEIRELLSNKN
;
A
#
# COMPACT_ATOMS: atom_id res chain seq x y z
N MET A 1 -9.00 34.78 -59.66
CA MET A 1 -8.67 33.45 -60.19
C MET A 1 -8.02 32.68 -59.06
N PHE A 2 -8.71 31.64 -58.59
CA PHE A 2 -8.44 30.91 -57.36
C PHE A 2 -7.21 30.00 -57.50
N LEU A 3 -6.25 30.08 -56.58
CA LEU A 3 -5.35 28.96 -56.30
C LEU A 3 -5.86 28.23 -55.06
N LYS A 4 -6.48 27.07 -55.27
CA LYS A 4 -6.66 26.05 -54.23
C LYS A 4 -5.30 25.40 -53.99
N VAL A 5 -4.70 25.64 -52.83
CA VAL A 5 -3.63 24.78 -52.30
C VAL A 5 -4.27 23.85 -51.29
N SER A 6 -4.50 22.61 -51.71
CA SER A 6 -4.94 21.51 -50.88
C SER A 6 -3.76 20.94 -50.11
N THR A 7 -3.61 21.35 -48.85
CA THR A 7 -2.65 20.70 -47.94
C THR A 7 -3.40 19.60 -47.19
N LEU A 8 -3.22 18.34 -47.62
CA LEU A 8 -3.65 17.18 -46.85
C LEU A 8 -2.88 17.13 -45.52
N PHE A 9 -3.56 17.42 -44.42
CA PHE A 9 -3.07 17.07 -43.09
C PHE A 9 -3.16 15.54 -42.92
N LEU A 10 -2.03 14.86 -43.04
CA LEU A 10 -1.89 13.47 -42.65
C LEU A 10 -1.86 13.42 -41.11
N GLY A 11 -3.04 13.42 -40.49
CA GLY A 11 -3.19 13.24 -39.06
C GLY A 11 -2.61 11.89 -38.64
N ARG A 12 -1.53 11.90 -37.85
CA ARG A 12 -1.04 10.71 -37.15
C ARG A 12 -2.15 10.24 -36.20
N ARG A 13 -2.86 9.17 -36.59
CA ARG A 13 -3.77 8.46 -35.69
C ARG A 13 -2.94 7.95 -34.51
N ALA A 14 -3.11 8.57 -33.35
CA ALA A 14 -2.65 8.00 -32.09
C ALA A 14 -3.32 6.62 -31.96
N VAL A 15 -2.49 5.58 -31.95
CA VAL A 15 -2.94 4.22 -31.64
C VAL A 15 -3.27 4.23 -30.15
N VAL A 16 -4.53 4.48 -29.82
CA VAL A 16 -5.07 4.23 -28.49
C VAL A 16 -5.01 2.72 -28.30
N ARG A 17 -3.98 2.24 -27.60
CA ARG A 17 -3.95 0.87 -27.08
C ARG A 17 -5.11 0.75 -26.09
N SER A 18 -6.24 0.24 -26.55
CA SER A 18 -7.32 -0.20 -25.67
C SER A 18 -6.73 -1.25 -24.73
N LYS A 19 -6.63 -0.94 -23.43
CA LYS A 19 -6.41 -1.96 -22.40
C LYS A 19 -7.58 -2.93 -22.51
N GLN A 20 -7.34 -4.06 -23.15
CA GLN A 20 -8.31 -5.15 -23.23
C GLN A 20 -8.40 -5.72 -21.82
N TYR A 21 -9.38 -5.24 -21.05
CA TYR A 21 -9.70 -5.83 -19.75
C TYR A 21 -10.29 -7.21 -20.01
N SER A 22 -9.42 -8.22 -20.02
CA SER A 22 -9.84 -9.61 -19.89
C SER A 22 -10.48 -9.72 -18.51
N PHE A 23 -11.81 -9.70 -18.45
CA PHE A 23 -12.53 -10.11 -17.24
C PHE A 23 -12.27 -11.60 -17.03
N ARG A 24 -11.18 -11.94 -16.33
CA ARG A 24 -11.04 -13.26 -15.74
C ARG A 24 -12.13 -13.34 -14.66
N TYR A 25 -13.01 -14.33 -14.78
CA TYR A 25 -13.91 -14.65 -13.69
C TYR A 25 -13.07 -15.14 -12.52
N LEU A 26 -12.84 -14.27 -11.54
CA LEU A 26 -12.11 -14.60 -10.32
C LEU A 26 -12.95 -15.62 -9.53
N HIS A 27 -12.52 -16.88 -9.53
CA HIS A 27 -13.17 -17.96 -8.82
C HIS A 27 -12.25 -18.53 -7.74
N TYR A 28 -12.68 -18.43 -6.49
CA TYR A 28 -12.05 -19.06 -5.34
C TYR A 28 -13.10 -19.47 -4.31
N ILE A 29 -12.74 -20.43 -3.45
CA ILE A 29 -13.54 -20.84 -2.30
C ILE A 29 -12.65 -20.78 -1.06
N GLN A 30 -13.14 -20.18 0.03
CA GLN A 30 -12.39 -20.15 1.29
C GLN A 30 -12.07 -21.56 1.80
N GLY A 31 -10.81 -21.81 2.12
CA GLY A 31 -10.34 -23.10 2.62
C GLY A 31 -10.20 -24.18 1.54
N GLN A 32 -10.22 -23.83 0.25
CA GLN A 32 -10.02 -24.78 -0.84
C GLN A 32 -8.65 -25.47 -0.75
N GLY A 33 -8.59 -26.74 -1.15
CA GLY A 33 -7.36 -27.54 -1.12
C GLY A 33 -6.98 -28.04 -2.51
N PRO A 34 -6.31 -27.22 -3.35
CA PRO A 34 -5.92 -27.63 -4.70
C PRO A 34 -4.78 -28.66 -4.71
N GLU A 35 -4.05 -28.78 -3.60
CA GLU A 35 -2.90 -29.69 -3.45
C GLU A 35 -3.02 -30.49 -2.15
N PRO A 36 -2.45 -31.71 -2.08
CA PRO A 36 -2.47 -32.51 -0.87
C PRO A 36 -1.90 -31.76 0.34
N LYS A 37 -2.68 -31.67 1.42
CA LYS A 37 -2.31 -31.02 2.69
C LYS A 37 -2.12 -29.51 2.61
N ILE A 38 -2.49 -28.85 1.52
CA ILE A 38 -2.48 -27.39 1.40
C ILE A 38 -3.91 -26.86 1.45
N ARG A 39 -4.11 -25.75 2.19
CA ARG A 39 -5.35 -24.97 2.13
C ARG A 39 -5.09 -23.55 1.66
N GLU A 40 -6.04 -22.98 0.94
CA GLU A 40 -5.99 -21.62 0.45
C GLU A 40 -7.10 -20.79 1.09
N TYR A 41 -6.74 -19.64 1.63
CA TYR A 41 -7.67 -18.65 2.18
C TYR A 41 -7.41 -17.30 1.53
N PHE A 42 -8.43 -16.47 1.50
CA PHE A 42 -8.42 -15.19 0.81
C PHE A 42 -8.82 -14.08 1.77
N TYR A 43 -7.99 -13.05 1.84
CA TYR A 43 -8.14 -11.97 2.80
C TYR A 43 -8.17 -10.60 2.11
N PHE A 44 -8.81 -9.67 2.81
CA PHE A 44 -8.87 -8.26 2.46
C PHE A 44 -8.29 -7.41 3.59
N ILE A 45 -7.45 -6.44 3.25
CA ILE A 45 -6.99 -5.39 4.17
C ILE A 45 -7.63 -4.06 3.77
N ASP A 46 -8.36 -3.43 4.68
CA ASP A 46 -8.96 -2.11 4.43
C ASP A 46 -7.98 -0.95 4.69
N HIS A 47 -8.39 0.27 4.33
CA HIS A 47 -7.63 1.49 4.61
C HIS A 47 -7.53 1.86 6.11
N GLN A 48 -8.21 1.13 7.00
CA GLN A 48 -8.10 1.26 8.45
C GLN A 48 -7.04 0.30 9.03
N GLY A 49 -6.46 -0.57 8.20
CA GLY A 49 -5.49 -1.60 8.61
C GLY A 49 -6.12 -2.84 9.20
N GLN A 50 -7.42 -3.05 8.99
CA GLN A 50 -8.16 -4.20 9.50
C GLN A 50 -8.11 -5.35 8.49
N LEU A 51 -7.92 -6.57 9.01
CA LEU A 51 -7.89 -7.80 8.23
C LEU A 51 -9.25 -8.50 8.26
N PHE A 52 -9.71 -8.95 7.10
CA PHE A 52 -10.99 -9.64 6.90
C PHE A 52 -10.82 -10.86 6.00
N LEU A 53 -11.74 -11.81 6.07
CA LEU A 53 -11.95 -12.73 4.95
C LEU A 53 -12.46 -11.96 3.74
N ASP A 54 -11.95 -12.27 2.55
CA ASP A 54 -12.24 -11.51 1.34
C ASP A 54 -13.72 -11.57 0.94
N ASP A 55 -14.35 -12.75 1.12
CA ASP A 55 -15.76 -13.03 0.85
C ASP A 55 -16.69 -12.64 2.01
N ALA A 56 -16.16 -12.05 3.10
CA ALA A 56 -17.00 -11.57 4.19
C ALA A 56 -18.03 -10.56 3.67
N ARG A 57 -19.33 -10.87 3.86
CA ARG A 57 -20.46 -10.04 3.42
C ARG A 57 -20.42 -8.63 4.03
N ILE A 58 -19.99 -8.53 5.28
CA ILE A 58 -19.86 -7.28 6.00
C ILE A 58 -18.39 -7.17 6.44
N LYS A 59 -17.76 -6.02 6.14
CA LYS A 59 -16.39 -5.69 6.54
C LYS A 59 -16.43 -4.47 7.45
N ASN A 60 -16.49 -4.72 8.76
CA ASN A 60 -16.55 -3.69 9.78
C ASN A 60 -15.86 -4.17 11.06
N PHE A 61 -15.88 -3.35 12.11
CA PHE A 61 -15.22 -3.71 13.36
C PHE A 61 -15.69 -5.03 13.98
N THR A 62 -16.92 -5.51 13.75
CA THR A 62 -17.35 -6.80 14.32
C THR A 62 -16.84 -8.00 13.53
N SER A 63 -16.57 -7.85 12.23
CA SER A 63 -16.13 -8.94 11.35
C SER A 63 -14.61 -9.03 11.13
N CYS A 64 -13.83 -8.04 11.57
CA CYS A 64 -12.38 -8.08 11.44
C CYS A 64 -11.73 -9.06 12.43
N PHE A 65 -10.58 -9.62 12.03
CA PHE A 65 -9.71 -10.37 12.92
C PHE A 65 -9.08 -9.43 13.97
N LYS A 66 -9.02 -9.90 15.22
CA LYS A 66 -8.52 -9.13 16.39
C LYS A 66 -7.54 -9.89 17.27
N GLU A 67 -7.37 -11.18 17.01
CA GLU A 67 -6.50 -12.04 17.81
C GLU A 67 -5.05 -11.66 17.52
N LYS A 68 -4.32 -11.21 18.55
CA LYS A 68 -3.04 -10.53 18.38
C LYS A 68 -1.95 -11.46 17.89
N ASP A 69 -1.90 -12.70 18.37
CA ASP A 69 -0.88 -13.66 17.98
C ASP A 69 -1.06 -14.08 16.52
N PHE A 70 -2.30 -14.28 16.08
CA PHE A 70 -2.63 -14.50 14.68
C PHE A 70 -2.22 -13.32 13.80
N LEU A 71 -2.57 -12.09 14.19
CA LEU A 71 -2.24 -10.88 13.42
C LEU A 71 -0.73 -10.66 13.34
N ASP A 72 -0.02 -10.81 14.45
CA ASP A 72 1.45 -10.77 14.49
C ASP A 72 2.05 -11.80 13.53
N PHE A 73 1.61 -13.05 13.63
CA PHE A 73 2.04 -14.13 12.75
C PHE A 73 1.80 -13.81 11.27
N PHE A 74 0.60 -13.31 10.96
CA PHE A 74 0.13 -13.03 9.61
C PHE A 74 0.91 -11.89 8.96
N PHE A 75 1.02 -10.74 9.63
CA PHE A 75 1.70 -9.57 9.08
C PHE A 75 3.22 -9.72 9.04
N LYS A 76 3.84 -10.47 9.96
CA LYS A 76 5.29 -10.78 9.89
C LYS A 76 5.67 -11.52 8.61
N ARG A 77 4.78 -12.39 8.12
CA ARG A 77 5.02 -13.26 6.94
C ARG A 77 4.47 -12.71 5.64
N LEU A 78 3.75 -11.61 5.70
CA LEU A 78 3.25 -10.91 4.54
C LEU A 78 4.40 -10.58 3.57
N ARG A 79 4.19 -10.92 2.29
CA ARG A 79 5.11 -10.69 1.18
C ARG A 79 4.33 -10.55 -0.13
N LEU A 80 5.01 -10.17 -1.21
CA LEU A 80 4.43 -10.21 -2.56
C LEU A 80 4.01 -11.65 -2.93
N ASN A 81 2.90 -11.76 -3.65
CA ASN A 81 2.49 -13.01 -4.27
C ASN A 81 3.24 -13.18 -5.59
N GLU A 82 4.27 -14.01 -5.55
CA GLU A 82 5.09 -14.36 -6.72
C GLU A 82 4.75 -15.76 -7.25
N SER A 83 3.61 -16.32 -6.84
CA SER A 83 3.11 -17.56 -7.41
C SER A 83 2.36 -17.31 -8.72
N ASP A 84 2.11 -18.36 -9.47
CA ASP A 84 1.25 -18.35 -10.66
C ASP A 84 -0.26 -18.33 -10.30
N ARG A 85 -0.60 -18.37 -9.00
CA ARG A 85 -1.98 -18.42 -8.51
C ARG A 85 -2.42 -17.06 -8.00
N TYR A 86 -3.48 -16.52 -8.61
CA TYR A 86 -4.18 -15.33 -8.16
C TYR A 86 -3.30 -14.06 -8.02
N ALA A 87 -2.12 -14.00 -8.64
CA ALA A 87 -1.19 -12.89 -8.42
C ALA A 87 -1.73 -11.53 -8.89
N ASP A 88 -2.55 -11.53 -9.95
CA ASP A 88 -3.15 -10.31 -10.50
C ASP A 88 -4.22 -9.74 -9.55
N GLU A 89 -5.03 -10.59 -8.93
CA GLU A 89 -6.14 -10.18 -8.06
C GLU A 89 -5.78 -10.12 -6.57
N PHE A 90 -4.81 -10.94 -6.15
CA PHE A 90 -4.27 -11.03 -4.79
C PHE A 90 -2.75 -10.89 -4.84
N PRO A 91 -2.24 -9.66 -4.94
CA PRO A 91 -0.81 -9.38 -5.15
C PRO A 91 0.07 -9.65 -3.93
N TYR A 92 -0.51 -10.08 -2.82
CA TYR A 92 0.21 -10.39 -1.59
C TYR A 92 -0.14 -11.79 -1.08
N LEU A 93 0.79 -12.37 -0.32
CA LEU A 93 0.68 -13.70 0.28
C LEU A 93 1.21 -13.68 1.72
N SER A 94 0.54 -14.36 2.63
CA SER A 94 1.07 -14.68 3.97
C SER A 94 1.04 -16.19 4.20
N PRO A 95 2.18 -16.90 4.12
CA PRO A 95 2.22 -18.34 4.37
C PRO A 95 2.07 -18.68 5.86
N CYS A 96 1.14 -19.58 6.19
CA CYS A 96 0.88 -20.06 7.56
C CYS A 96 0.96 -21.60 7.62
N GLY A 97 2.17 -22.15 7.72
CA GLY A 97 2.38 -23.60 7.76
C GLY A 97 1.88 -24.29 6.49
N ARG A 98 0.73 -24.96 6.57
CA ARG A 98 0.06 -25.64 5.46
C ARG A 98 -0.97 -24.77 4.73
N GLU A 99 -1.04 -23.48 5.07
CA GLU A 99 -2.03 -22.55 4.54
C GLU A 99 -1.35 -21.47 3.69
N ARG A 100 -1.91 -21.25 2.50
CA ARG A 100 -1.57 -20.12 1.60
C ARG A 100 -2.66 -19.08 1.74
N ASN A 101 -2.34 -17.97 2.39
CA ASN A 101 -3.29 -16.88 2.56
C ASN A 101 -3.02 -15.82 1.51
N PHE A 102 -3.88 -15.70 0.51
CA PHE A 102 -3.83 -14.70 -0.55
C PHE A 102 -4.49 -13.41 -0.07
N ILE A 103 -3.89 -12.26 -0.36
CA ILE A 103 -4.35 -10.98 0.16
C ILE A 103 -4.44 -9.94 -0.96
N ARG A 104 -5.55 -9.20 -0.95
CA ARG A 104 -5.69 -7.91 -1.63
C ARG A 104 -6.01 -6.82 -0.62
N CYS A 105 -5.81 -5.58 -0.99
CA CYS A 105 -6.01 -4.43 -0.10
C CYS A 105 -6.72 -3.28 -0.80
N ASP A 106 -7.30 -2.39 -0.02
CA ASP A 106 -7.95 -1.17 -0.51
C ASP A 106 -6.95 -0.17 -1.11
N ASP A 107 -5.78 0.00 -0.48
CA ASP A 107 -4.69 0.87 -0.96
C ASP A 107 -3.32 0.18 -0.82
N LYS A 108 -2.80 0.09 0.41
CA LYS A 108 -1.53 -0.58 0.73
C LYS A 108 -1.76 -1.71 1.75
N PRO A 109 -0.95 -2.79 1.70
CA PRO A 109 -1.11 -3.92 2.62
C PRO A 109 -0.57 -3.61 4.02
N ILE A 110 0.24 -2.55 4.16
CA ILE A 110 0.67 -1.99 5.43
C ILE A 110 -0.09 -0.69 5.64
N VAL A 111 -0.85 -0.63 6.73
CA VAL A 111 -1.52 0.58 7.19
C VAL A 111 -1.04 0.88 8.61
N TYR A 112 -0.35 2.00 8.77
CA TYR A 112 0.12 2.50 10.04
C TYR A 112 -1.03 3.22 10.75
N THR A 113 -1.28 2.82 11.99
CA THR A 113 -2.51 3.16 12.71
C THR A 113 -2.28 4.15 13.84
N HIS A 114 -1.14 4.05 14.52
CA HIS A 114 -0.82 4.87 15.69
C HIS A 114 0.70 5.08 15.78
N LEU A 115 1.11 6.18 16.40
CA LEU A 115 2.47 6.35 16.89
C LEU A 115 2.59 5.74 18.29
N THR A 116 3.75 5.17 18.58
CA THR A 116 4.12 4.68 19.91
C THR A 116 5.58 5.05 20.19
N GLU A 117 6.02 4.85 21.42
CA GLU A 117 7.40 5.09 21.84
C GLU A 117 8.03 3.76 22.26
N SER A 118 9.25 3.52 21.83
CA SER A 118 10.06 2.41 22.32
C SER A 118 10.57 2.69 23.74
N ASP A 119 11.06 1.65 24.41
CA ASP A 119 11.73 1.79 25.71
C ASP A 119 13.01 2.67 25.62
N SER A 120 13.60 2.82 24.44
CA SER A 120 14.73 3.70 24.14
C SER A 120 14.33 5.15 23.81
N GLY A 121 13.03 5.46 23.75
CA GLY A 121 12.49 6.79 23.43
C GLY A 121 12.36 7.10 21.93
N GLU A 122 12.58 6.11 21.06
CA GLU A 122 12.39 6.23 19.62
C GLU A 122 10.90 6.23 19.30
N THR A 123 10.48 7.07 18.36
CA THR A 123 9.09 7.09 17.91
C THR A 123 8.89 6.01 16.84
N LEU A 124 7.89 5.15 17.04
CA LEU A 124 7.57 4.05 16.17
C LEU A 124 6.15 4.20 15.58
N LEU A 125 5.93 3.67 14.38
CA LEU A 125 4.62 3.48 13.79
C LEU A 125 4.14 2.04 13.99
N SER A 126 2.96 1.87 14.59
CA SER A 126 2.32 0.56 14.77
C SER A 126 1.39 0.22 13.61
N PHE A 127 1.38 -1.04 13.18
CA PHE A 127 0.53 -1.55 12.11
C PHE A 127 0.02 -2.97 12.40
N GLY A 128 -0.91 -3.46 11.57
CA GLY A 128 -1.37 -4.85 11.61
C GLY A 128 -2.16 -5.29 12.85
N GLY A 129 -2.50 -4.37 13.76
CA GLY A 129 -3.37 -4.67 14.91
C GLY A 129 -2.74 -5.50 16.03
N ALA A 130 -1.43 -5.76 15.97
CA ALA A 130 -0.72 -6.56 16.99
C ALA A 130 0.06 -5.71 18.02
N GLY A 131 -0.25 -4.41 18.12
CA GLY A 131 0.39 -3.48 19.07
C GLY A 131 1.90 -3.37 18.86
N ASN A 132 2.66 -3.48 19.95
CA ASN A 132 4.12 -3.30 19.94
C ASN A 132 4.87 -4.39 19.16
N ALA A 133 4.24 -5.55 18.90
CA ALA A 133 4.84 -6.63 18.13
C ALA A 133 5.01 -6.29 16.64
N MET A 134 4.22 -5.34 16.14
CA MET A 134 4.19 -4.91 14.74
C MET A 134 4.42 -3.40 14.66
N THR A 135 5.69 -3.02 14.75
CA THR A 135 6.13 -1.63 14.70
C THR A 135 7.27 -1.44 13.70
N THR A 136 7.45 -0.20 13.24
CA THR A 136 8.61 0.23 12.47
C THR A 136 9.03 1.63 12.93
N GLU A 137 10.28 2.00 12.73
CA GLU A 137 10.76 3.34 13.04
C GLU A 137 9.97 4.40 12.25
N PHE A 138 9.59 5.49 12.92
CA PHE A 138 9.01 6.64 12.23
C PHE A 138 10.12 7.50 11.63
N LEU A 139 10.13 7.62 10.30
CA LEU A 139 11.08 8.43 9.53
C LEU A 139 10.40 9.74 9.08
N PRO A 140 10.45 10.81 9.90
CA PRO A 140 9.68 12.03 9.64
C PRO A 140 10.07 12.74 8.34
N SER A 141 11.32 12.64 7.87
CA SER A 141 11.76 13.23 6.58
C SER A 141 11.30 12.45 5.34
N ARG A 142 10.76 11.23 5.54
CA ARG A 142 10.30 10.33 4.46
C ARG A 142 8.79 10.11 4.46
N ILE A 143 8.05 10.75 5.37
CA ILE A 143 6.60 10.81 5.27
C ILE A 143 6.22 11.64 4.04
N CYS A 144 5.16 11.24 3.36
CA CYS A 144 4.75 11.84 2.10
C CYS A 144 3.24 12.02 2.06
N MET A 145 2.76 13.17 1.59
CA MET A 145 1.34 13.41 1.34
C MET A 145 1.10 13.58 -0.16
N LEU A 146 0.10 12.89 -0.70
CA LEU A 146 -0.35 13.08 -2.08
C LEU A 146 -1.37 14.23 -2.14
N PRO A 147 -1.11 15.33 -2.87
CA PRO A 147 -1.98 16.52 -2.86
C PRO A 147 -3.39 16.24 -3.36
N ASN A 148 -3.52 15.39 -4.38
CA ASN A 148 -4.79 15.07 -5.03
C ASN A 148 -5.79 14.32 -4.13
N THR A 149 -5.31 13.63 -3.09
CA THR A 149 -6.14 12.79 -2.22
C THR A 149 -6.01 13.14 -0.74
N GLY A 150 -5.00 13.91 -0.37
CA GLY A 150 -4.61 14.14 1.03
C GLY A 150 -4.11 12.87 1.75
N ARG A 151 -3.95 11.74 1.05
CA ARG A 151 -3.47 10.50 1.66
C ARG A 151 -1.99 10.65 2.02
N VAL A 152 -1.67 10.16 3.20
CA VAL A 152 -0.31 10.22 3.75
C VAL A 152 0.28 8.82 3.75
N TYR A 153 1.55 8.71 3.40
CA TYR A 153 2.29 7.46 3.24
C TYR A 153 3.63 7.53 3.95
N HIS A 154 4.16 6.37 4.30
CA HIS A 154 5.45 6.19 4.94
C HIS A 154 6.16 4.98 4.34
N PRO A 155 7.50 4.93 4.34
CA PRO A 155 8.23 3.75 3.89
C PRO A 155 7.79 2.49 4.65
N ALA A 156 7.62 1.39 3.91
CA ALA A 156 7.31 0.07 4.46
C ALA A 156 8.34 -0.96 3.97
N PRO A 157 8.36 -2.19 4.53
CA PRO A 157 9.31 -3.20 4.09
C PRO A 157 9.21 -3.48 2.59
N ALA A 158 10.36 -3.55 1.90
CA ALA A 158 10.41 -3.78 0.45
C ALA A 158 9.71 -5.09 0.04
N LYS A 159 9.75 -6.12 0.91
CA LYS A 159 9.09 -7.42 0.68
C LYS A 159 7.57 -7.34 0.49
N VAL A 160 6.92 -6.23 0.88
CA VAL A 160 5.48 -5.97 0.72
C VAL A 160 5.19 -4.78 -0.22
N GLY A 161 6.16 -4.36 -1.02
CA GLY A 161 6.00 -3.25 -1.97
C GLY A 161 6.45 -1.89 -1.48
N GLY A 162 7.14 -1.80 -0.33
CA GLY A 162 7.96 -0.63 0.03
C GLY A 162 7.21 0.60 0.54
N ILE A 163 5.88 0.66 0.43
CA ILE A 163 5.06 1.82 0.78
C ILE A 163 3.91 1.37 1.68
N GLY A 164 3.72 2.06 2.80
CA GLY A 164 2.58 1.88 3.70
C GLY A 164 1.72 3.14 3.76
N LEU A 165 0.42 2.94 3.93
CA LEU A 165 -0.57 4.00 4.13
C LEU A 165 -0.54 4.45 5.61
N ILE A 166 -0.65 5.74 5.88
CA ILE A 166 -1.00 6.27 7.19
C ILE A 166 -2.52 6.34 7.28
N LYS A 167 -3.11 5.68 8.28
CA LYS A 167 -4.56 5.73 8.53
C LYS A 167 -5.03 7.17 8.70
N SER A 168 -6.24 7.48 8.21
CA SER A 168 -6.78 8.85 8.17
C SER A 168 -6.74 9.60 9.51
N SER A 169 -7.05 8.94 10.63
CA SER A 169 -6.97 9.59 11.96
C SER A 169 -5.55 10.05 12.28
N LEU A 170 -4.56 9.18 12.06
CA LEU A 170 -3.16 9.51 12.27
C LEU A 170 -2.68 10.56 11.24
N ALA A 171 -3.14 10.49 9.99
CA ALA A 171 -2.80 11.50 8.98
C ALA A 171 -3.31 12.90 9.40
N ILE A 172 -4.50 13.01 9.98
CA ILE A 172 -5.04 14.26 10.52
C ILE A 172 -4.19 14.74 11.69
N GLU A 173 -3.80 13.86 12.61
CA GLU A 173 -2.90 14.22 13.73
C GLU A 173 -1.56 14.78 13.24
N LEU A 174 -1.04 14.21 12.15
CA LEU A 174 0.22 14.61 11.53
C LEU A 174 0.09 15.86 10.64
N SER A 175 -1.12 16.20 10.17
CA SER A 175 -1.37 17.28 9.22
C SER A 175 -0.78 18.63 9.65
N LYS A 176 -0.87 18.93 10.96
CA LYS A 176 -0.39 20.19 11.57
C LYS A 176 1.13 20.38 11.52
N TYR A 177 1.88 19.33 11.19
CA TYR A 177 3.34 19.38 11.10
C TYR A 177 3.83 19.61 9.67
N PHE A 178 2.96 19.49 8.66
CA PHE A 178 3.31 19.74 7.26
C PHE A 178 3.31 21.23 6.94
N GLU A 179 4.26 21.66 6.12
CA GLU A 179 4.30 23.02 5.56
C GLU A 179 4.37 22.97 4.03
N PHE A 180 3.58 23.83 3.39
CA PHE A 180 3.34 23.86 1.95
C PHE A 180 3.96 25.12 1.32
N GLU A 181 5.29 25.19 1.26
CA GLU A 181 5.97 26.38 0.71
C GLU A 181 5.65 26.63 -0.77
N ASN A 182 5.29 25.57 -1.50
CA ASN A 182 4.91 25.64 -2.92
C ASN A 182 3.38 25.68 -3.13
N GLY A 183 2.59 25.99 -2.09
CA GLY A 183 1.13 25.98 -2.13
C GLY A 183 0.51 24.60 -1.91
N GLU A 184 -0.78 24.59 -1.54
CA GLU A 184 -1.50 23.38 -1.09
C GLU A 184 -1.82 22.39 -2.22
N ASP A 185 -1.79 22.84 -3.47
CA ASP A 185 -1.94 21.96 -4.65
C ASP A 185 -0.69 21.11 -4.92
N ASN A 186 0.42 21.37 -4.23
CA ASN A 186 1.68 20.66 -4.34
C ASN A 186 1.99 19.85 -3.07
N PRO A 187 2.84 18.82 -3.15
CA PRO A 187 3.25 18.09 -1.96
C PRO A 187 3.92 19.01 -0.93
N PRO A 188 3.72 18.77 0.37
CA PRO A 188 4.39 19.54 1.40
C PRO A 188 5.91 19.41 1.25
N THR A 189 6.62 20.50 1.54
CA THR A 189 8.08 20.56 1.38
C THR A 189 8.80 20.31 2.70
N LEU A 190 8.19 20.67 3.82
CA LEU A 190 8.78 20.57 5.14
C LEU A 190 7.84 19.84 6.11
N PHE A 191 8.45 19.26 7.14
CA PHE A 191 7.76 18.60 8.24
C PHE A 191 8.43 18.97 9.56
N THR A 192 7.70 19.67 10.43
CA THR A 192 8.21 20.10 11.75
C THR A 192 7.91 19.03 12.80
N TRP A 193 8.93 18.31 13.25
CA TRP A 193 8.77 17.18 14.17
C TRP A 193 9.64 17.35 15.42
N LYS A 194 9.05 17.20 16.61
CA LYS A 194 9.74 17.38 17.91
C LYS A 194 10.60 18.67 18.01
N GLY A 195 10.13 19.75 17.39
CA GLY A 195 10.82 21.05 17.39
C GLY A 195 11.89 21.22 16.30
N GLU A 196 12.17 20.19 15.52
CA GLU A 196 13.09 20.24 14.38
C GLU A 196 12.33 20.40 13.06
N LYS A 197 12.80 21.29 12.19
CA LYS A 197 12.24 21.49 10.86
C LYS A 197 12.98 20.64 9.83
N LEU A 198 12.30 19.64 9.27
CA LEU A 198 12.89 18.67 8.36
C LEU A 198 12.44 18.90 6.92
N ARG A 199 13.36 18.72 5.96
CA ARG A 199 13.02 18.70 4.53
C ARG A 199 12.43 17.35 4.17
N LEU A 200 11.24 17.35 3.57
CA LEU A 200 10.62 16.15 3.04
C LEU A 200 11.33 15.71 1.75
N THR A 201 11.69 14.45 1.71
CA THR A 201 12.31 13.82 0.53
C THR A 201 11.30 13.63 -0.60
N ASN A 202 10.03 13.37 -0.27
CA ASN A 202 8.95 13.07 -1.22
C ASN A 202 9.28 11.94 -2.22
N ASP A 203 10.25 11.08 -1.88
CA ASP A 203 10.76 10.02 -2.75
C ASP A 203 9.72 8.92 -3.03
N LEU A 204 8.73 8.78 -2.15
CA LEU A 204 7.63 7.83 -2.33
C LEU A 204 6.65 8.25 -3.43
N ILE A 205 6.56 9.54 -3.79
CA ILE A 205 5.64 10.03 -4.84
C ILE A 205 6.00 9.39 -6.18
N ASP A 206 7.28 9.37 -6.52
CA ASP A 206 7.81 8.81 -7.78
C ASP A 206 7.59 7.29 -7.89
N LEU A 207 7.28 6.64 -6.77
CA LEU A 207 7.02 5.21 -6.68
C LEU A 207 5.53 4.86 -6.75
N MET A 208 4.61 5.83 -6.61
CA MET A 208 3.17 5.55 -6.51
C MET A 208 2.57 4.94 -7.78
N ASP A 209 3.11 5.28 -8.96
CA ASP A 209 2.65 4.77 -10.25
C ASP A 209 3.25 3.40 -10.62
N LYS A 210 4.12 2.85 -9.76
CA LYS A 210 4.80 1.57 -9.98
C LYS A 210 4.06 0.42 -9.32
N SER A 211 4.19 -0.77 -9.90
CA SER A 211 3.73 -2.00 -9.27
C SER A 211 4.54 -2.31 -8.00
N PRO A 212 3.97 -3.04 -7.03
CA PRO A 212 4.70 -3.44 -5.81
C PRO A 212 6.01 -4.18 -6.08
N LEU A 213 6.08 -4.95 -7.17
CA LEU A 213 7.27 -5.69 -7.58
C LEU A 213 8.38 -4.73 -8.06
N GLU A 214 8.05 -3.79 -8.95
CA GLU A 214 8.99 -2.77 -9.44
C GLU A 214 9.54 -1.92 -8.28
N ILE A 215 8.69 -1.55 -7.32
CA ILE A 215 9.12 -0.79 -6.15
C ILE A 215 10.15 -1.60 -5.34
N ARG A 216 9.87 -2.89 -5.08
CA ARG A 216 10.79 -3.75 -4.34
C ARG A 216 12.15 -3.83 -5.03
N GLU A 217 12.18 -4.04 -6.33
CA GLU A 217 13.42 -4.13 -7.11
C GLU A 217 14.24 -2.83 -7.06
N LEU A 218 13.57 -1.68 -7.19
CA LEU A 218 14.23 -0.37 -7.08
C LEU A 218 14.80 -0.11 -5.68
N LEU A 219 14.14 -0.58 -4.63
CA LEU A 219 14.62 -0.45 -3.26
C LEU A 219 15.76 -1.43 -2.95
N SER A 220 15.73 -2.64 -3.53
CA SER A 220 16.81 -3.63 -3.38
C SER A 220 18.10 -3.20 -4.07
N ASN A 221 18.04 -2.48 -5.18
CA ASN A 221 19.22 -2.01 -5.93
C ASN A 221 19.90 -0.76 -5.33
N LYS A 222 19.34 -0.18 -4.24
CA LYS A 222 19.89 0.99 -3.54
C LYS A 222 20.76 0.63 -2.33
N ASN A 223 20.84 -0.66 -1.97
CA ASN A 223 21.67 -1.19 -0.89
C ASN A 223 22.83 -2.01 -1.47
#